data_AF-A0A971U6D4-F1
#
_entry.id   AF-A0A971U6D4-F1
#
_cell.length_a   1.000
_cell.length_b   1.000
_cell.length_c   1.000
_cell.angle_alpha   90.00
_cell.angle_beta   90.00
_cell.angle_gamma   90.00
#
_symmetry.space_group_name_H-M   'P 1'
#
loop_
_entity.id
_entity.type
_entity.pdbx_description
1 polymer ?
#
loop_
_entity_poly.entity_id
_entity_poly.type
_entity_poly.pdbx_seq_one_letter_code
_entity_poly.pdbx_strand_id
1 'polypeptide(L)' 'MSIPECEYIWFDGELVPWREAKIHVLSHVVHYGSSVFEGMRCYGTPEGPAIFRLEPHLRRMVDSCRVYRMPIPYSTEQLG' A
#
# COMPACT_ATOMS: atom_id res chain seq x y z
N MET A 1 -17.44 -6.17 -0.94
CA MET A 1 -16.83 -5.86 -2.26
C MET A 1 -15.50 -6.59 -2.30
N SER A 2 -15.32 -7.58 -3.18
CA SER A 2 -14.05 -8.32 -3.31
C SER A 2 -13.12 -7.57 -4.26
N ILE A 3 -11.83 -7.52 -3.93
CA ILE A 3 -10.78 -7.07 -4.85
C ILE A 3 -10.48 -8.26 -5.78
N PRO A 4 -10.51 -8.10 -7.11
CA PRO A 4 -10.15 -9.18 -8.03
C PRO A 4 -8.66 -9.54 -7.89
N GLU A 5 -8.31 -10.80 -8.13
CA GLU A 5 -6.91 -11.26 -8.19
C GLU A 5 -6.18 -10.51 -9.31
N CYS A 6 -5.06 -9.86 -9.00
CA CYS A 6 -4.14 -9.29 -9.98
C CYS A 6 -2.89 -10.16 -10.12
N GLU A 7 -2.03 -9.84 -11.09
CA GLU A 7 -0.84 -10.66 -11.39
C GLU A 7 0.21 -10.55 -10.27
N TYR A 8 0.51 -9.32 -9.86
CA TYR A 8 1.53 -9.02 -8.84
C TYR A 8 1.01 -8.11 -7.74
N ILE A 9 1.58 -8.26 -6.54
CA ILE A 9 1.47 -7.35 -5.41
C ILE A 9 2.87 -6.86 -5.09
N TRP A 10 3.02 -5.55 -4.87
CA TRP A 10 4.25 -5.03 -4.27
C TRP A 10 4.26 -5.39 -2.77
N PHE A 11 5.28 -6.13 -2.34
CA PHE A 11 5.41 -6.66 -0.99
C PHE A 11 6.88 -6.54 -0.55
N ASP A 12 7.13 -5.68 0.43
CA ASP A 12 8.45 -5.45 1.03
C ASP A 12 9.60 -5.23 0.01
N GLY A 13 9.36 -4.36 -0.98
CA GLY A 13 10.38 -3.94 -1.95
C GLY A 13 10.36 -4.71 -3.28
N GLU A 14 9.56 -5.78 -3.39
CA GLU A 14 9.53 -6.65 -4.56
C GLU A 14 8.10 -6.84 -5.10
N LEU A 15 7.97 -7.07 -6.42
CA LEU A 15 6.70 -7.52 -7.01
C LEU A 15 6.63 -9.04 -6.92
N VAL A 16 5.73 -9.55 -6.08
CA VAL A 16 5.50 -10.99 -5.89
C VAL A 16 4.16 -11.39 -6.52
N PRO A 17 4.00 -12.64 -6.99
CA PRO A 17 2.70 -13.14 -7.41
C PRO A 17 1.64 -12.93 -6.32
N TRP A 18 0.40 -12.59 -6.70
CA TRP A 18 -0.67 -12.31 -5.74
C TRP A 18 -0.79 -13.34 -4.61
N ARG A 19 -0.67 -14.62 -4.94
CA ARG A 19 -0.81 -15.72 -3.99
C ARG A 19 0.35 -15.85 -3.02
N GLU A 20 1.48 -15.19 -3.27
CA GLU A 20 2.69 -15.25 -2.45
C GLU A 20 2.79 -14.10 -1.43
N ALA A 21 2.01 -13.02 -1.60
CA ALA A 21 1.87 -11.95 -0.62
C ALA A 21 1.13 -12.44 0.63
N LYS A 22 1.84 -13.16 1.49
CA LYS A 22 1.31 -13.82 2.70
C LYS A 22 1.94 -13.23 3.96
N ILE A 23 1.15 -13.21 5.02
CA ILE A 23 1.62 -12.97 6.38
C ILE A 23 1.30 -14.19 7.26
N HIS A 24 2.06 -14.39 8.33
CA HIS A 24 1.74 -15.44 9.30
C HIS A 24 0.45 -15.11 10.07
N VAL A 25 -0.31 -16.12 10.50
CA VAL A 25 -1.55 -15.91 11.27
C VAL A 25 -1.32 -15.24 12.63
N LEU A 26 -0.09 -15.30 13.14
CA LEU A 26 0.34 -14.62 14.39
C LEU A 26 0.92 -13.23 14.15
N SER A 27 0.83 -12.67 12.94
CA SER A 27 1.27 -11.30 12.68
C SER A 27 0.51 -10.30 13.54
N HIS A 28 1.24 -9.35 14.15
CA HIS A 28 0.71 -8.38 15.10
C HIS A 28 -0.55 -7.64 14.61
N VAL A 29 -0.58 -7.26 13.34
CA VAL A 29 -1.72 -6.56 12.71
C VAL A 29 -3.03 -7.35 12.79
N VAL A 30 -2.96 -8.68 12.71
CA VAL A 30 -4.15 -9.55 12.72
C VAL A 30 -4.80 -9.59 14.11
N HIS A 31 -4.00 -9.52 15.17
CA HIS A 31 -4.47 -9.63 16.55
C HIS A 31 -4.81 -8.29 17.18
N TYR A 32 -4.07 -7.24 16.81
CA TYR A 32 -4.12 -5.95 17.50
C TYR A 32 -4.52 -4.77 16.61
N GLY A 33 -4.75 -5.01 15.31
CA GLY A 33 -5.26 -4.00 14.36
C GLY A 33 -4.33 -2.82 14.09
N SER A 34 -3.18 -2.74 14.75
CA SER A 34 -2.24 -1.62 14.65
C SER A 34 -1.60 -1.59 13.28
N SER A 35 -2.18 -0.82 12.37
CA SER A 35 -1.80 -0.70 10.96
C SER A 35 -2.27 0.61 10.36
N VAL A 36 -1.68 0.97 9.23
CA VAL A 36 -2.03 2.13 8.42
C VAL A 36 -2.25 1.62 6.99
N PHE A 37 -3.27 2.15 6.31
CA PHE A 37 -3.53 1.84 4.91
C PHE A 37 -4.04 3.08 4.17
N GLU A 38 -3.96 3.04 2.85
CA GLU A 38 -4.50 4.06 1.96
C GLU A 38 -5.53 3.50 1.00
N GLY A 39 -6.41 4.37 0.54
CA GLY A 39 -7.39 4.06 -0.51
C GLY A 39 -7.15 4.99 -1.69
N MET A 40 -6.54 4.48 -2.75
CA MET A 40 -6.23 5.24 -3.96
C MET A 40 -7.07 4.76 -5.15
N ARG A 41 -7.27 5.64 -6.13
CA ARG A 41 -8.02 5.34 -7.36
C ARG A 41 -7.15 5.67 -8.58
N CYS A 42 -7.11 4.74 -9.52
CA CYS A 42 -6.57 4.96 -10.85
C CYS A 42 -7.73 5.06 -11.85
N TYR A 43 -7.63 6.00 -12.78
CA TYR A 43 -8.64 6.25 -13.80
C TYR A 43 -7.99 6.21 -15.18
N GLY A 44 -8.72 5.68 -16.17
CA GLY A 44 -8.33 5.85 -17.57
C GLY A 44 -8.49 7.32 -17.98
N THR A 45 -7.45 7.89 -18.57
CA THR A 45 -7.47 9.24 -19.16
C THR A 45 -7.08 9.17 -20.64
N PRO A 46 -7.27 10.23 -21.45
CA PRO A 46 -6.81 10.26 -22.83
C PRO A 46 -5.31 10.01 -23.03
N GLU A 47 -4.49 10.28 -22.00
CA GLU A 47 -3.03 10.11 -22.01
C GLU A 47 -2.59 8.76 -21.39
N GLY A 48 -3.53 7.97 -20.90
CA GLY A 48 -3.28 6.69 -20.22
C GLY A 48 -3.86 6.64 -18.79
N PRO A 49 -3.66 5.52 -18.08
CA PRO A 49 -4.09 5.40 -16.68
C PRO A 49 -3.35 6.39 -15.78
N ALA A 50 -4.08 7.11 -14.92
CA ALA A 50 -3.51 8.06 -13.97
C ALA A 50 -4.08 7.86 -12.56
N ILE A 51 -3.20 7.91 -11.56
CA ILE A 51 -3.59 7.86 -10.15
C ILE A 51 -4.02 9.26 -9.69
N PHE A 52 -5.25 9.37 -9.21
CA PHE A 52 -5.76 10.65 -8.74
C PHE A 52 -5.13 11.03 -7.40
N ARG A 53 -4.38 12.13 -7.37
CA ARG A 53 -3.75 12.71 -6.17
C ARG A 53 -2.77 11.78 -5.44
N LEU A 54 -1.92 11.05 -6.17
CA LEU A 54 -0.89 10.16 -5.60
C LEU A 54 -0.08 10.82 -4.47
N GLU A 55 0.52 11.97 -4.74
CA GLU A 55 1.36 12.71 -3.77
C GLU A 55 0.65 13.02 -2.44
N PRO A 56 -0.56 13.60 -2.41
CA PRO A 56 -1.34 13.73 -1.19
C PRO A 56 -1.62 12.42 -0.43
N HIS A 57 -1.87 11.32 -1.14
CA HIS A 57 -2.09 10.02 -0.51
C HIS A 57 -0.81 9.47 0.14
N LEU A 58 0.32 9.52 -0.55
CA LEU A 58 1.62 9.08 -0.01
C LEU A 58 2.02 9.90 1.22
N ARG A 59 1.83 11.23 1.16
CA ARG A 59 2.08 12.09 2.32
C ARG A 59 1.23 11.71 3.52
N ARG A 60 -0.07 11.47 3.32
CA ARG A 60 -0.99 11.07 4.39
C ARG A 60 -0.63 9.71 4.98
N MET A 61 -0.17 8.77 4.16
CA MET A 61 0.34 7.48 4.64
C MET A 61 1.55 7.67 5.56
N VAL A 62 2.55 8.44 5.14
CA VAL A 62 3.75 8.74 5.95
C VAL A 62 3.38 9.43 7.25
N ASP A 63 2.48 10.42 7.22
CA ASP A 63 2.01 11.12 8.41
C ASP A 63 1.24 10.19 9.36
N SER A 64 0.46 9.25 8.83
CA SER A 64 -0.25 8.25 9.62
C SER A 64 0.70 7.28 10.31
N CYS A 65 1.75 6.81 9.61
CA CYS A 65 2.81 6.01 10.23
C CYS A 65 3.55 6.77 11.34
N ARG A 66 3.80 8.09 11.15
CA ARG A 66 4.41 8.95 12.18
C ARG A 66 3.56 9.03 13.45
N VAL A 67 2.23 9.15 13.33
CA VAL A 67 1.32 9.16 14.48
C VAL A 67 1.45 7.87 15.30
N TYR A 68 1.57 6.73 14.63
CA TYR A 68 1.77 5.42 15.28
C TYR A 68 3.23 5.11 15.64
N ARG A 69 4.18 6.01 15.33
CA ARG A 69 5.63 5.79 15.49
C ARG A 69 6.13 4.54 14.76
N MET A 70 5.50 4.22 13.62
CA MET A 70 5.90 3.12 12.75
C MET A 70 7.00 3.59 11.79
N PRO A 71 8.23 3.03 11.85
CA PRO A 71 9.27 3.36 10.89
C PRO A 71 8.90 2.78 9.52
N ILE A 72 9.08 3.58 8.46
CA ILE A 72 8.92 3.14 7.07
C ILE A 72 10.33 2.99 6.47
N PRO A 73 10.70 1.81 5.95
CA PRO A 73 12.04 1.58 5.40
C PRO A 73 12.19 2.02 3.92
N TYR A 74 11.26 2.84 3.40
CA TYR A 74 11.20 3.30 2.01
C TYR A 74 10.98 4.82 1.95
N SER A 75 11.58 5.49 0.97
CA SER A 75 11.27 6.89 0.66
C SER A 75 9.90 7.03 0.00
N THR A 76 9.33 8.23 0.00
CA THR A 76 8.09 8.50 -0.74
C THR A 76 8.24 8.27 -2.24
N GLU A 77 9.42 8.52 -2.82
CA GLU A 77 9.67 8.19 -4.24
C GLU A 77 9.81 6.68 -4.50
N GLN A 78 10.16 5.86 -3.50
CA GLN A 78 10.17 4.41 -3.66
C GLN A 78 8.76 3.80 -3.55
N LEU A 79 7.82 4.53 -2.96
CA LEU A 79 6.45 4.09 -2.72
C LEU A 79 5.46 4.53 -3.81
N GLY A 80 5.85 5.48 -4.68
CA GLY A 80 5.06 6.00 -5.79
C GLY A 80 5.74 5.82 -7.12
#